data_AF-L8HJ07-F1
#
_entry.id   AF-L8HJ07-F1
#
_cell.length_a   1.000
_cell.length_b   1.000
_cell.length_c   1.000
_cell.angle_alpha   90.00
_cell.angle_beta   90.00
_cell.angle_gamma   90.00
#
_symmetry.space_group_name_H-M   'P 1'
#
loop_
_entity.id
_entity.type
_entity.pdbx_description
1 polymer ?
#
loop_
_entity_poly.entity_id
_entity_poly.type
_entity_poly.pdbx_seq_one_letter_code
_entity_poly.pdbx_strand_id
1 'polypeptide(L)'
;MNIFASLFVSVAVILALTLSSSTLVAAQDPEVCTICEFAVQYVDGFLQQNYTQEQIISALEAVCAALGPVGQSCDQFVVTYVPAIINYLASGVSPQAACALVGACSSTVAVADQAFKPINTLKIN
;
A
#
# COMPACT_ATOMS: atom_id res chain seq x y z
N MET A 1 -10.05 -28.02 46.41
CA MET A 1 -10.11 -26.58 46.10
C MET A 1 -8.67 -26.14 45.79
N ASN A 2 -8.41 -25.58 44.61
CA ASN A 2 -7.13 -24.92 44.23
C ASN A 2 -5.91 -25.78 43.82
N ILE A 3 -6.05 -26.64 42.79
CA ILE A 3 -4.88 -27.08 42.00
C ILE A 3 -5.09 -26.89 40.49
N PHE A 4 -6.35 -26.85 40.04
CA PHE A 4 -6.70 -26.59 38.64
C PHE A 4 -6.54 -25.12 38.23
N ALA A 5 -6.55 -24.17 39.18
CA ALA A 5 -6.35 -22.75 38.86
C ALA A 5 -4.93 -22.45 38.33
N SER A 6 -3.91 -23.21 38.78
CA SER A 6 -2.51 -22.98 38.40
C SER A 6 -2.16 -23.51 37.01
N LEU A 7 -2.79 -24.61 36.57
CA LEU A 7 -2.61 -25.13 35.21
C LEU A 7 -3.25 -24.22 34.15
N PHE A 8 -4.40 -23.62 34.44
CA PHE A 8 -5.07 -22.71 33.49
C PHE A 8 -4.30 -21.40 33.28
N VAL A 9 -3.65 -20.86 34.33
CA VAL A 9 -2.86 -19.63 34.23
C VAL A 9 -1.61 -19.83 33.36
N SER A 10 -0.96 -21.00 33.44
CA SER A 10 0.20 -21.31 32.59
C SER A 10 -0.16 -21.45 31.12
N VAL A 11 -1.31 -22.06 30.80
CA VAL A 11 -1.78 -22.20 29.41
C VAL A 11 -2.11 -20.84 28.81
N ALA A 12 -2.71 -19.91 29.58
CA ALA A 12 -2.99 -18.54 29.12
C ALA A 12 -1.71 -17.72 28.91
N VAL A 13 -0.70 -17.85 29.78
CA VAL A 13 0.59 -17.16 29.63
C VAL A 13 1.39 -17.70 28.46
N ILE A 14 1.40 -19.02 28.23
CA ILE A 14 2.05 -19.63 27.06
C ILE A 14 1.33 -19.20 25.79
N LEU A 15 -0.02 -19.16 25.78
CA LEU A 15 -0.78 -18.62 24.65
C LEU A 15 -0.40 -17.15 24.41
N ALA A 16 -0.34 -16.31 25.44
CA ALA A 16 0.06 -14.90 25.32
C ALA A 16 1.51 -14.71 24.81
N LEU A 17 2.43 -15.59 25.20
CA LEU A 17 3.83 -15.53 24.76
C LEU A 17 4.00 -16.06 23.32
N THR A 18 3.23 -17.08 22.91
CA THR A 18 3.21 -17.56 21.50
C THR A 18 2.33 -16.70 20.59
N LEU A 19 1.43 -15.88 21.14
CA LEU A 19 0.68 -14.86 20.40
C LEU A 19 1.58 -13.69 19.96
N SER A 20 2.88 -13.71 20.31
CA SER A 20 3.88 -12.72 19.87
C SER A 20 4.44 -12.97 18.45
N SER A 21 3.97 -13.96 17.69
CA SER A 21 4.39 -14.12 16.28
C SER A 21 3.33 -14.82 15.40
N SER A 22 2.73 -14.02 14.50
CA SER A 22 2.19 -14.43 13.20
C SER A 22 0.73 -14.92 13.09
N THR A 23 -0.24 -14.12 13.50
CA THR A 23 -1.43 -13.89 12.65
C THR A 23 -1.76 -12.40 12.63
N LEU A 24 -0.90 -11.61 11.98
CA LEU A 24 -1.40 -10.43 11.30
C LEU A 24 -2.25 -10.96 10.13
N VAL A 25 -3.55 -11.18 10.34
CA VAL A 25 -4.44 -10.56 9.37
C VAL A 25 -4.06 -9.10 9.51
N ALA A 26 -3.25 -8.59 8.58
CA ALA A 26 -2.95 -7.18 8.57
C ALA A 26 -4.32 -6.52 8.69
N ALA A 27 -4.58 -5.84 9.81
CA ALA A 27 -5.61 -4.83 9.84
C ALA A 27 -5.08 -3.79 8.85
N GLN A 28 -5.30 -4.08 7.58
CA GLN A 28 -4.80 -3.30 6.49
C GLN A 28 -5.57 -2.01 6.64
N ASP A 29 -4.87 -0.96 7.02
CA ASP A 29 -5.51 0.32 7.22
C ASP A 29 -6.19 0.68 5.89
N PRO A 30 -7.54 0.82 5.87
CA PRO A 30 -8.25 1.18 4.64
C PRO A 30 -7.71 2.48 4.04
N GLU A 31 -7.13 3.36 4.87
CA GLU A 31 -6.44 4.57 4.43
C GLU A 31 -5.17 4.24 3.61
N VAL A 32 -4.35 3.29 4.07
CA VAL A 32 -3.12 2.86 3.36
C VAL A 32 -3.46 2.21 2.02
N CYS A 33 -4.52 1.40 1.97
CA CYS A 33 -4.98 0.81 0.72
C CYS A 33 -5.47 1.90 -0.26
N THR A 34 -6.27 2.85 0.22
CA THR A 34 -6.76 3.99 -0.58
C THR A 34 -5.60 4.82 -1.15
N ILE A 35 -4.60 5.14 -0.33
CA ILE A 35 -3.40 5.88 -0.75
C ILE A 35 -2.64 5.11 -1.83
N CYS A 36 -2.49 3.79 -1.68
CA CYS A 36 -1.87 2.97 -2.70
C CYS A 36 -2.65 3.03 -4.02
N GLU A 37 -3.96 2.83 -3.98
CA GLU A 37 -4.80 2.84 -5.18
C GLU A 37 -4.69 4.18 -5.93
N PHE A 38 -4.67 5.30 -5.20
CA PHE A 38 -4.42 6.61 -5.80
C PHE A 38 -3.03 6.69 -6.44
N ALA A 39 -1.97 6.31 -5.73
CA ALA A 39 -0.61 6.36 -6.24
C ALA A 39 -0.44 5.53 -7.52
N VAL A 40 -0.98 4.31 -7.53
CA VAL A 40 -0.88 3.40 -8.67
C VAL A 40 -1.68 3.91 -9.87
N GLN A 41 -2.82 4.59 -9.67
CA GLN A 41 -3.55 5.26 -10.75
C GLN A 41 -2.75 6.38 -11.42
N TYR A 42 -2.02 7.19 -10.64
CA TYR A 42 -1.15 8.23 -11.21
C TYR A 42 -0.04 7.61 -12.05
N VAL A 43 0.61 6.57 -11.54
CA VAL A 43 1.68 5.86 -12.26
C VAL A 43 1.15 5.23 -13.55
N ASP A 44 -0.01 4.55 -13.51
CA ASP A 44 -0.65 3.98 -14.70
C ASP A 44 -0.99 5.05 -15.74
N GLY A 45 -1.53 6.20 -15.29
CA GLY A 45 -1.80 7.34 -16.17
C GLY A 45 -0.56 7.88 -16.87
N PHE A 46 0.58 7.97 -16.17
CA PHE A 46 1.84 8.38 -16.79
C PHE A 46 2.35 7.35 -17.80
N LEU A 47 2.23 6.05 -17.50
CA LEU A 47 2.62 4.98 -18.42
C LEU A 47 1.77 5.00 -19.70
N GLN A 48 0.47 5.26 -19.60
CA GLN A 48 -0.42 5.42 -20.77
C GLN A 48 -0.04 6.61 -21.65
N GLN A 49 0.59 7.64 -21.08
CA GLN A 49 1.11 8.79 -21.81
C GLN A 49 2.54 8.54 -22.37
N ASN A 50 3.04 7.31 -22.31
CA ASN A 50 4.39 6.91 -22.73
C ASN A 50 5.51 7.60 -21.95
N TYR A 51 5.28 7.90 -20.67
CA TYR A 51 6.35 8.42 -19.82
C TYR A 51 7.36 7.32 -19.54
N THR A 52 8.65 7.67 -19.58
CA THR A 52 9.71 6.77 -19.12
C THR A 52 9.69 6.67 -17.60
N GLN A 53 10.33 5.62 -17.07
CA GLN A 53 10.50 5.47 -15.63
C GLN A 53 11.15 6.71 -15.00
N GLU A 54 12.18 7.30 -15.62
CA GLU A 54 12.81 8.51 -15.09
C GLU A 54 11.85 9.70 -15.07
N GLN A 55 10.98 9.85 -16.09
CA GLN A 55 10.01 10.94 -16.14
C GLN A 55 8.95 10.82 -15.05
N ILE A 56 8.50 9.60 -14.74
CA ILE A 56 7.56 9.32 -13.65
C ILE A 56 8.20 9.64 -12.30
N ILE A 57 9.42 9.16 -12.07
CA ILE A 57 10.16 9.41 -10.83
C ILE A 57 10.37 10.92 -10.63
N SER A 58 10.83 11.63 -11.67
CA SER A 58 11.07 13.06 -11.60
C SER A 58 9.79 13.86 -11.34
N ALA A 59 8.65 13.44 -11.91
CA ALA A 59 7.36 14.07 -11.62
C ALA A 59 6.95 13.89 -10.15
N LEU A 60 7.19 12.71 -9.56
CA LEU A 60 6.89 12.44 -8.16
C LEU A 60 7.87 13.12 -7.20
N GLU A 61 9.15 13.22 -7.53
CA GLU A 61 10.13 14.02 -6.78
C GLU A 61 9.74 15.50 -6.73
N ALA A 62 9.22 16.05 -7.83
CA ALA A 62 8.71 17.42 -7.85
C ALA A 62 7.50 17.60 -6.92
N VAL A 63 6.64 16.59 -6.80
CA VAL A 63 5.55 16.57 -5.81
C VAL A 63 6.13 16.51 -4.39
N CYS A 64 7.12 15.65 -4.14
CA CYS A 64 7.76 15.52 -2.84
C CYS A 64 8.42 16.82 -2.38
N ALA A 65 9.07 17.55 -3.29
CA ALA A 65 9.66 18.87 -3.01
C ALA A 65 8.62 19.92 -2.57
N ALA A 66 7.37 19.80 -3.03
CA ALA A 66 6.27 20.70 -2.67
C ALA A 66 5.64 20.38 -1.30
N LEU A 67 5.89 19.20 -0.73
CA LEU A 67 5.27 18.74 0.53
C LEU A 67 5.95 19.28 1.80
N GLY A 68 6.98 20.12 1.66
CA GLY A 68 7.65 20.78 2.79
C GLY A 68 8.22 19.77 3.80
N PRO A 69 7.78 19.75 5.08
CA PRO A 69 8.37 18.91 6.13
C PRO A 69 8.34 17.41 5.86
N VAL A 70 7.38 16.92 5.05
CA VAL A 70 7.24 15.49 4.75
C VAL A 70 7.88 15.08 3.42
N GLY A 71 8.54 16.02 2.72
CA GLY A 71 9.16 15.79 1.42
C GLY A 71 10.19 14.65 1.44
N GLN A 72 11.02 14.58 2.48
CA GLN A 72 12.06 13.55 2.58
C GLN A 72 11.47 12.12 2.72
N SER A 73 10.36 11.97 3.44
CA SER A 73 9.66 10.69 3.53
C SER A 73 8.96 10.32 2.21
N CYS A 74 8.48 11.32 1.48
CA CYS A 74 7.94 11.15 0.13
C CYS A 74 9.04 10.69 -0.85
N ASP A 75 10.21 11.34 -0.85
CA ASP A 75 11.34 10.95 -1.72
C ASP A 75 11.76 9.50 -1.45
N GLN A 76 11.84 9.12 -0.16
CA GLN A 76 12.16 7.75 0.21
C GLN A 76 11.11 6.76 -0.32
N PHE A 77 9.82 7.12 -0.27
CA PHE A 77 8.76 6.30 -0.85
C PHE A 77 8.92 6.16 -2.36
N VAL A 78 9.17 7.27 -3.06
CA VAL A 78 9.37 7.29 -4.52
C VAL A 78 10.51 6.36 -4.92
N VAL A 79 11.67 6.49 -4.29
CA VAL A 79 12.85 5.66 -4.62
C VAL A 79 12.62 4.18 -4.28
N THR A 80 11.90 3.89 -3.20
CA THR A 80 11.72 2.51 -2.71
C THR A 80 10.66 1.74 -3.47
N TYR A 81 9.51 2.35 -3.76
CA TYR A 81 8.30 1.62 -4.20
C TYR A 81 7.95 1.87 -5.66
N VAL A 82 8.14 3.09 -6.18
CA VAL A 82 7.70 3.46 -7.54
C VAL A 82 8.36 2.60 -8.63
N PRO A 83 9.66 2.25 -8.58
CA PRO A 83 10.24 1.33 -9.56
C PRO A 83 9.55 -0.03 -9.63
N ALA A 84 9.17 -0.60 -8.49
CA ALA A 84 8.46 -1.89 -8.45
C ALA A 84 7.04 -1.75 -9.01
N ILE A 85 6.34 -0.68 -8.64
CA ILE A 85 4.99 -0.37 -9.13
C ILE A 85 4.98 -0.21 -10.66
N ILE A 86 5.95 0.52 -11.22
CA ILE A 86 6.10 0.68 -12.67
C ILE A 86 6.28 -0.68 -13.35
N ASN A 87 7.16 -1.54 -12.81
CA ASN A 87 7.41 -2.87 -13.38
C ASN A 87 6.16 -3.76 -13.34
N TYR A 88 5.38 -3.72 -12.25
CA TYR A 88 4.13 -4.46 -12.16
C TYR A 88 3.13 -4.00 -13.22
N LEU A 89 2.89 -2.68 -13.31
CA LEU A 89 1.96 -2.11 -14.28
C LEU A 89 2.41 -2.37 -15.73
N ALA A 90 3.70 -2.19 -16.04
CA ALA A 90 4.26 -2.48 -17.36
C ALA A 90 4.15 -3.96 -17.74
N SER A 91 4.11 -4.87 -16.76
CA SER A 91 3.90 -6.31 -16.96
C SER A 91 2.42 -6.71 -17.09
N GLY A 92 1.51 -5.73 -17.13
CA GLY A 92 0.07 -5.96 -17.26
C GLY A 92 -0.63 -6.30 -15.94
N VAL A 93 0.01 -6.07 -14.79
CA VAL A 93 -0.62 -6.21 -13.48
C VAL A 93 -1.61 -5.05 -13.29
N SER A 94 -2.86 -5.36 -12.92
CA SER A 94 -3.86 -4.33 -12.62
C SER A 94 -3.47 -3.50 -11.39
N PRO A 95 -3.85 -2.21 -11.30
CA PRO A 95 -3.55 -1.35 -10.16
C PRO A 95 -3.90 -1.94 -8.78
N GLN A 96 -5.05 -2.61 -8.69
CA GLN A 96 -5.53 -3.27 -7.47
C GLN A 96 -4.62 -4.42 -7.06
N ALA A 97 -4.18 -5.23 -8.02
CA ALA A 97 -3.26 -6.32 -7.80
C ALA A 97 -1.86 -5.81 -7.41
N ALA A 98 -1.40 -4.69 -7.98
CA ALA A 98 -0.14 -4.08 -7.59
C ALA A 98 -0.17 -3.65 -6.11
N CYS A 99 -1.29 -3.06 -5.65
CA CYS A 99 -1.46 -2.70 -4.23
C CYS A 99 -1.54 -3.90 -3.28
N ALA A 100 -2.12 -5.01 -3.74
CA ALA A 100 -2.07 -6.27 -2.99
C ALA A 100 -0.65 -6.86 -2.93
N LEU A 101 0.11 -6.79 -4.03
CA LEU A 101 1.47 -7.33 -4.14
C LEU A 101 2.49 -6.57 -3.28
N VAL A 102 2.33 -5.26 -3.13
CA VAL A 102 3.16 -4.47 -2.20
C VAL A 102 2.67 -4.58 -0.74
N GLY A 103 1.62 -5.37 -0.49
CA GLY A 103 1.07 -5.59 0.85
C GLY A 103 0.36 -4.37 1.42
N ALA A 104 -0.11 -3.44 0.57
CA ALA A 104 -0.87 -2.25 0.98
C ALA A 104 -2.39 -2.50 1.02
N CYS A 105 -2.88 -3.50 0.27
CA CYS A 105 -4.28 -3.94 0.26
C CYS A 105 -4.37 -5.45 0.53
N SER A 106 -5.41 -5.90 1.24
CA SER A 106 -5.70 -7.33 1.38
C SER A 106 -6.31 -7.89 0.09
N SER A 107 -5.88 -9.07 -0.33
CA SER A 107 -6.33 -9.75 -1.55
C SER A 107 -7.70 -10.44 -1.42
N THR A 108 -8.48 -10.16 -0.37
CA THR A 108 -9.84 -10.68 -0.21
C THR A 108 -10.87 -9.61 -0.56
N VAL A 109 -11.59 -9.90 -1.64
CA VAL A 109 -12.75 -9.16 -2.15
C VAL A 109 -13.74 -8.86 -1.01
N ALA A 110 -13.72 -7.64 -0.48
CA ALA A 110 -14.85 -6.98 0.18
C ALA A 110 -14.59 -5.47 0.37
N VAL A 111 -14.34 -4.74 -0.72
CA VAL A 111 -14.83 -3.36 -0.86
C VAL A 111 -15.81 -3.35 -2.02
N ALA A 112 -17.06 -3.69 -1.70
CA ALA A 112 -18.17 -3.19 -2.49
C ALA A 112 -18.20 -1.67 -2.29
N ASP A 113 -18.25 -0.92 -3.39
CA ASP A 113 -18.39 0.53 -3.43
C ASP A 113 -17.13 1.34 -3.10
N GLN A 114 -16.13 1.32 -4.00
CA GLN A 114 -15.57 2.58 -4.48
C GLN A 114 -15.49 2.53 -6.00
N ALA A 115 -16.35 3.33 -6.63
CA ALA A 115 -16.29 3.59 -8.05
C ALA A 115 -14.91 4.17 -8.39
N PHE A 116 -14.09 3.34 -9.03
CA PHE A 116 -12.86 3.69 -9.71
C PHE A 116 -13.18 4.81 -10.71
N LYS A 117 -12.96 6.08 -10.33
CA LYS A 117 -13.11 7.19 -11.26
C LYS A 117 -11.73 7.46 -11.85
N PRO A 118 -11.52 7.26 -13.17
CA PRO A 118 -10.24 7.54 -13.79
C PRO A 118 -9.84 9.00 -13.52
N ILE A 119 -8.59 9.25 -13.16
CA ILE A 119 -8.00 10.59 -12.97
C ILE A 119 -7.83 11.32 -14.33
N ASN A 120 -8.72 11.07 -15.29
CA ASN A 120 -8.81 11.84 -16.54
C ASN A 120 -9.57 13.17 -16.36
N THR A 121 -9.54 13.77 -15.17
CA THR A 121 -10.19 15.07 -14.88
C THR A 121 -9.22 16.23 -14.67
N LEU A 122 -7.91 16.03 -14.80
CA LEU A 122 -6.98 17.15 -14.94
C LEU A 122 -6.73 17.44 -16.42
N LYS A 123 -7.75 17.97 -17.10
CA LYS A 123 -7.50 18.83 -18.26
C LYS A 123 -6.84 20.10 -17.72
N ILE A 124 -5.52 20.14 -17.80
CA ILE A 124 -4.77 21.38 -17.60
C ILE A 124 -4.95 22.17 -18.91
N ASN A 125 -5.98 23.01 -18.93
CA ASN A 125 -6.14 24.09 -19.91
C ASN A 125 -5.58 25.37 -19.31
#